data_AF-A0A373A2Z7-F1
#
_entry.id   AF-A0A373A2Z7-F1
#
_cell.length_a   1.000
_cell.length_b   1.000
_cell.length_c   1.000
_cell.angle_alpha   90.00
_cell.angle_beta   90.00
_cell.angle_gamma   90.00
#
_symmetry.space_group_name_H-M   'P 1'
#
loop_
_entity.id
_entity.type
_entity.pdbx_description
1 polymer ?
#
loop_
_entity_poly.entity_id
_entity_poly.type
_entity_poly.pdbx_seq_one_letter_code
_entity_poly.pdbx_strand_id
1 'polypeptide(L)'
;MHTFTIEQADAHRFGSAVATHIRARADFLTDEMHALWWDLYVSFRDACGSGTVDVPRDAAHGIPVILHAERYWEDEEIRVRVKGVLRPQWREFMKGEF
;
A
#
# COMPACT_ATOMS: atom_id res chain seq x y z
N MET A 1 -0.20 7.65 -13.64
CA MET A 1 0.20 6.35 -13.05
C MET A 1 1.67 6.46 -12.74
N HIS A 2 2.08 6.11 -11.53
CA HIS A 2 3.45 6.25 -11.06
C HIS A 2 3.99 4.88 -10.69
N THR A 3 5.25 4.61 -11.01
CA THR A 3 5.83 3.28 -10.84
C THR A 3 6.66 3.22 -9.57
N PHE A 4 6.18 2.46 -8.58
CA PHE A 4 6.83 2.26 -7.30
C PHE A 4 7.54 0.91 -7.24
N THR A 5 8.85 0.92 -7.02
CA THR A 5 9.63 -0.30 -6.84
C THR A 5 9.63 -0.69 -5.37
N ILE A 6 9.32 -1.95 -5.06
CA ILE A 6 9.23 -2.57 -3.73
C ILE A 6 9.48 -4.08 -3.85
N GLU A 7 10.11 -4.71 -2.87
CA GLU A 7 10.29 -6.17 -2.89
C GLU A 7 8.93 -6.90 -3.03
N GLN A 8 8.86 -7.94 -3.86
CA GLN A 8 7.59 -8.62 -4.15
C GLN A 8 6.88 -9.14 -2.89
N ALA A 9 7.63 -9.69 -1.94
CA ALA A 9 7.07 -10.14 -0.66
C ALA A 9 6.42 -9.00 0.12
N ASP A 10 7.03 -7.81 0.09
CA ASP A 10 6.49 -6.63 0.76
C ASP A 10 5.30 -6.04 -0.01
N ALA A 11 5.28 -6.13 -1.34
CA ALA A 11 4.13 -5.76 -2.16
C ALA A 11 2.91 -6.62 -1.80
N HIS A 12 3.06 -7.95 -1.74
CA HIS A 12 1.97 -8.85 -1.35
C HIS A 12 1.47 -8.57 0.08
N ARG A 13 2.38 -8.34 1.04
CA ARG A 13 2.03 -7.95 2.41
C ARG A 13 1.25 -6.63 2.42
N PHE A 14 1.67 -5.67 1.62
CA PHE A 14 0.97 -4.40 1.47
C PHE A 14 -0.45 -4.61 0.90
N GLY A 15 -0.58 -5.44 -0.15
CA GLY A 15 -1.88 -5.84 -0.69
C GLY A 15 -2.79 -6.44 0.38
N SER A 16 -2.29 -7.35 1.21
CA SER A 16 -3.04 -7.92 2.34
C SER A 16 -3.47 -6.86 3.37
N ALA A 17 -2.60 -5.89 3.67
CA ALA A 17 -2.92 -4.78 4.57
C ALA A 17 -4.02 -3.87 3.99
N VAL A 18 -3.99 -3.58 2.69
CA VAL A 18 -5.04 -2.82 1.98
C VAL A 18 -6.36 -3.60 2.00
N ALA A 19 -6.36 -4.89 1.69
CA ALA A 19 -7.56 -5.72 1.76
C ALA A 19 -8.16 -5.74 3.17
N THR A 20 -7.32 -5.77 4.20
CA THR A 20 -7.75 -5.67 5.61
C THR A 20 -8.36 -4.30 5.91
N HIS A 21 -7.79 -3.22 5.39
CA HIS A 21 -8.37 -1.87 5.52
C HIS A 21 -9.77 -1.78 4.90
N ILE A 22 -9.93 -2.26 3.66
CA ILE A 22 -11.22 -2.29 2.96
C ILE A 22 -12.26 -3.04 3.78
N ARG A 23 -11.94 -4.26 4.24
CA ARG A 23 -12.86 -5.07 5.05
C ARG A 23 -13.20 -4.40 6.39
N ALA A 24 -12.22 -3.83 7.08
CA ALA A 24 -12.42 -3.21 8.38
C ALA A 24 -13.21 -1.88 8.32
N ARG A 25 -13.37 -1.30 7.13
CA ARG A 25 -14.04 -0.01 6.92
C ARG A 25 -15.16 -0.08 5.90
N ALA A 26 -15.60 -1.26 5.50
CA ALA A 26 -16.57 -1.45 4.41
C ALA A 26 -17.83 -0.57 4.57
N ASP A 27 -18.37 -0.47 5.79
CA ASP A 27 -19.58 0.32 6.09
C ASP A 27 -19.37 1.85 6.05
N PHE A 28 -18.12 2.31 5.99
CA PHE A 28 -17.73 3.73 6.10
C PHE A 28 -17.02 4.26 4.86
N LEU A 29 -16.69 3.40 3.90
CA LEU A 29 -16.08 3.82 2.65
C LEU A 29 -17.18 4.25 1.67
N THR A 30 -17.01 5.43 1.08
CA THR A 30 -17.80 5.78 -0.11
C THR A 30 -17.40 4.87 -1.26
N ASP A 31 -18.24 4.76 -2.29
CA ASP A 31 -17.93 3.97 -3.50
C ASP A 31 -16.60 4.42 -4.15
N GLU A 32 -16.35 5.73 -4.17
CA GLU A 32 -15.11 6.33 -4.69
C GLU A 32 -13.89 5.90 -3.87
N MET A 33 -13.98 5.96 -2.53
CA MET A 33 -12.89 5.51 -1.67
C MET A 33 -12.69 3.99 -1.80
N HIS A 34 -13.77 3.22 -1.88
CA HIS A 34 -13.70 1.78 -2.07
C HIS A 34 -12.98 1.43 -3.38
N ALA A 35 -13.30 2.10 -4.48
CA ALA A 35 -12.62 1.92 -5.76
C ALA A 35 -11.13 2.26 -5.66
N LEU A 36 -10.78 3.40 -5.06
CA LEU A 36 -9.39 3.82 -4.85
C LEU A 36 -8.59 2.79 -4.05
N TRP A 37 -9.16 2.28 -2.96
CA TRP A 37 -8.51 1.23 -2.16
C TRP A 37 -8.42 -0.10 -2.89
N TRP A 38 -9.43 -0.44 -3.70
CA TRP A 38 -9.43 -1.64 -4.51
C TRP A 38 -8.33 -1.60 -5.58
N ASP A 39 -8.15 -0.46 -6.24
CA ASP A 39 -7.08 -0.26 -7.22
C ASP A 39 -5.70 -0.42 -6.58
N LEU A 40 -5.48 0.11 -5.37
CA LEU A 40 -4.25 -0.14 -4.61
C LEU A 40 -4.08 -1.64 -4.33
N TYR A 41 -5.12 -2.30 -3.81
CA TYR A 41 -5.06 -3.73 -3.52
C TYR A 41 -4.65 -4.54 -4.76
N VAL A 42 -5.29 -4.31 -5.91
CA VAL A 42 -5.00 -5.00 -7.17
C VAL A 42 -3.56 -4.73 -7.60
N SER A 43 -3.12 -3.47 -7.56
CA SER A 43 -1.76 -3.08 -7.96
C SER A 43 -0.68 -3.80 -7.14
N PHE A 44 -0.86 -3.87 -5.82
CA PHE A 44 0.08 -4.55 -4.92
C PHE A 44 -0.03 -6.07 -4.95
N ARG A 45 -1.24 -6.62 -5.17
CA ARG A 45 -1.48 -8.06 -5.32
C ARG A 45 -0.83 -8.60 -6.60
N ASP A 46 -0.91 -7.85 -7.69
CA ASP A 46 -0.43 -8.25 -9.01
C ASP A 46 1.04 -7.85 -9.25
N ALA A 47 1.73 -7.40 -8.20
CA ALA A 47 3.16 -7.11 -8.24
C ALA A 47 3.94 -8.34 -8.75
N CYS A 48 4.34 -8.30 -10.02
CA CYS A 48 5.09 -9.37 -10.65
C CYS A 48 6.55 -9.38 -10.17
N GLY A 49 7.29 -10.46 -10.44
CA GLY A 49 8.61 -10.76 -9.86
C GLY A 49 9.74 -9.71 -10.02
N SER A 50 9.50 -8.59 -10.69
CA SER A 50 10.38 -7.41 -10.69
C SER A 50 10.24 -6.53 -9.45
N GLY A 51 9.21 -6.74 -8.62
CA GLY A 51 8.96 -5.88 -7.47
C GLY A 51 8.56 -4.47 -7.89
N THR A 52 7.77 -4.35 -8.94
CA THR A 52 7.34 -3.06 -9.50
C THR A 52 5.82 -2.99 -9.44
N VAL A 53 5.30 -1.90 -8.88
CA VAL A 53 3.87 -1.68 -8.66
C VAL A 53 3.47 -0.38 -9.34
N ASP A 54 2.45 -0.45 -10.19
CA ASP A 54 1.85 0.73 -10.78
C ASP A 54 0.83 1.33 -9.81
N VAL A 55 1.11 2.51 -9.29
CA VAL A 55 0.26 3.20 -8.32
C VAL A 55 -0.51 4.32 -9.03
N PRO A 56 -1.85 4.28 -9.05
CA PRO A 56 -2.65 5.40 -9.53
C PRO A 56 -2.40 6.65 -8.70
N ARG A 57 -2.34 7.82 -9.35
CA ARG A 57 -1.98 9.09 -8.70
C ARG A 57 -2.92 9.42 -7.54
N ASP A 58 -4.21 9.30 -7.77
CA ASP A 58 -5.24 9.61 -6.77
C ASP A 58 -5.16 8.63 -5.59
N ALA A 59 -4.78 7.39 -5.88
CA ALA A 59 -4.64 6.35 -4.88
C ALA A 59 -3.36 6.46 -4.03
N ALA A 60 -2.29 7.07 -4.57
CA ALA A 60 -1.03 7.27 -3.87
C ALA A 60 -1.20 8.02 -2.53
N HIS A 61 -2.16 8.93 -2.46
CA HIS A 61 -2.47 9.69 -1.25
C HIS A 61 -3.06 8.82 -0.11
N GLY A 62 -3.63 7.66 -0.42
CA GLY A 62 -4.16 6.72 0.57
C GLY A 62 -3.07 5.90 1.27
N ILE A 63 -1.96 5.58 0.59
CA ILE A 63 -0.93 4.66 1.08
C ILE A 63 -0.39 4.97 2.50
N PRO A 64 -0.20 6.24 2.92
CA PRO A 64 0.19 6.55 4.29
C PRO A 64 -0.77 6.00 5.36
N VAL A 65 -2.08 5.92 5.10
CA VAL A 65 -3.05 5.36 6.06
C VAL A 65 -2.73 3.90 6.37
N ILE A 66 -2.28 3.13 5.38
CA ILE A 66 -1.91 1.72 5.53
C ILE A 66 -0.55 1.58 6.21
N LEU A 67 0.45 2.34 5.75
CA LEU A 67 1.79 2.32 6.33
C LEU A 67 1.81 2.67 7.82
N HIS A 68 0.93 3.56 8.26
CA HIS A 68 0.85 4.00 9.65
C HIS A 68 -0.07 3.17 10.54
N ALA A 69 -0.91 2.31 9.97
CA ALA A 69 -1.85 1.49 10.72
C ALA A 69 -1.24 0.14 11.12
N GLU A 70 -0.58 0.10 12.29
CA GLU A 70 0.09 -1.09 12.84
C GLU A 70 -0.82 -2.33 12.91
N ARG A 71 -2.12 -2.12 13.14
CA ARG A 71 -3.15 -3.18 13.17
C ARG A 71 -3.32 -3.96 11.87
N TYR A 72 -2.83 -3.45 10.73
CA TYR A 72 -2.92 -4.14 9.44
C TYR A 72 -1.69 -5.02 9.15
N TRP A 73 -0.72 -5.04 10.06
CA TRP A 73 0.53 -5.79 9.91
C TRP A 73 0.56 -6.93 10.93
N GLU A 74 0.73 -8.14 10.40
CA GLU A 74 0.48 -9.42 11.09
C GLU A 74 1.41 -9.64 12.29
N ASP A 75 2.68 -9.23 12.18
CA ASP A 75 3.70 -9.47 13.21
C ASP A 75 4.63 -8.27 13.44
N GLU A 76 5.43 -8.37 14.51
CA GLU A 76 6.40 -7.36 14.94
C GLU A 76 7.50 -7.14 13.90
N GLU A 77 7.95 -8.19 13.21
CA GLU A 77 9.03 -8.14 12.22
C GLU A 77 8.61 -7.27 11.02
N ILE A 78 7.41 -7.52 10.49
CA ILE A 78 6.83 -6.74 9.40
C ILE A 78 6.60 -5.30 9.84
N ARG A 79 6.15 -5.04 11.08
CA ARG A 79 6.00 -3.67 11.59
C ARG A 79 7.32 -2.91 11.64
N VAL A 80 8.38 -3.56 12.12
CA VAL A 80 9.74 -3.00 12.13
C VAL A 80 10.19 -2.69 10.70
N ARG A 81 9.97 -3.62 9.76
CA ARG A 81 10.31 -3.44 8.35
C ARG A 81 9.51 -2.31 7.69
N VAL A 82 8.20 -2.22 7.94
CA VAL A 82 7.36 -1.13 7.45
C VAL A 82 7.89 0.22 7.94
N LYS A 83 8.25 0.31 9.23
CA LYS A 83 8.74 1.54 9.84
C LYS A 83 10.14 1.92 9.34
N GLY A 84 11.04 0.95 9.23
CA GLY A 84 12.45 1.15 8.90
C GLY A 84 12.77 1.21 7.41
N VAL A 85 11.95 0.60 6.56
CA VAL A 85 12.22 0.44 5.12
C VAL A 85 11.10 1.02 4.28
N LEU A 86 9.88 0.49 4.39
CA LEU A 86 8.80 0.82 3.45
C LEU A 86 8.30 2.26 3.59
N ARG A 87 8.18 2.78 4.82
CA ARG A 87 7.80 4.18 5.06
C ARG A 87 8.83 5.17 4.47
N PRO A 88 10.15 5.05 4.75
CA PRO A 88 11.16 5.87 4.09
C PRO A 88 11.13 5.76 2.56
N GLN A 89 11.07 4.54 2.03
CA GLN A 89 11.05 4.29 0.58
C GLN A 89 9.85 4.95 -0.10
N TRP A 90 8.66 4.87 0.51
CA TRP A 90 7.47 5.57 0.04
C TRP A 90 7.62 7.09 0.06
N ARG A 91 8.24 7.64 1.13
CA ARG A 91 8.47 9.10 1.22
C ARG A 91 9.40 9.61 0.13
N GLU A 92 10.47 8.87 -0.18
CA GLU A 92 11.40 9.26 -1.24
C GLU A 92 10.72 9.20 -2.62
N PHE A 93 9.92 8.16 -2.87
CA PHE A 93 9.11 8.08 -4.09
C PHE A 93 8.17 9.29 -4.23
N MET A 94 7.43 9.65 -3.18
CA MET A 94 6.50 10.79 -3.22
C MET A 94 7.21 12.14 -3.44
N LYS A 95 8.50 12.29 -3.09
CA LYS A 95 9.27 13.50 -3.39
C LYS A 95 9.74 13.58 -4.84
N GLY A 96 9.91 12.44 -5.50
CA GLY A 96 10.39 12.37 -6.89
C GLY A 96 9.28 12.46 -7.93
N GLU A 97 8.05 12.09 -7.54
CA GLU A 97 6.91 11.98 -8.45
C GLU A 97 5.90 13.13 -8.35
N PHE A 98 6.03 14.01 -7.34
CA PHE A 98 5.11 15.11 -7.03
C PHE A 98 5.84 16.36 -6.56
#